data_AF-A0A8J3BU08-F1
#
_entry.id   AF-A0A8J3BU08-F1
#
_cell.length_a   1.000
_cell.length_b   1.000
_cell.length_c   1.000
_cell.angle_alpha   90.00
_cell.angle_beta   90.00
_cell.angle_gamma   90.00
#
_symmetry.space_group_name_H-M   'P 1'
#
loop_
_entity.id
_entity.type
_entity.pdbx_description
1 polymer ?
#
loop_
_entity_poly.entity_id
_entity_poly.type
_entity_poly.pdbx_seq_one_letter_code
_entity_poly.pdbx_strand_id
1 'polypeptide(L)'
;MPVTPTYPGVYIEELTSAVRTITAVSTSVTAFVGFTPRGPLGEPVTLTSFADYERRFGGLSADSVLSYGVQQFFLNGGSTAIVVRLVSGGSPAGVPLPGGDGTLLTVSAKEPGLFGRGIQVSVDPDAASPDDTFGLRISAPGGGPGETFTALSLDRDSPRFAEKVINPSSALVTVAVEEEATGAPAPSGTVSDAFGDPLPDVTGKTFKVSVQGGDRDWDIDLFNPETDGARPARVSELALLLERKLRRVAPRSAALSGARVNAVGQRLQVLAGEPGAVIRFTGPDASDLKLEGGAVNPPASPMTGGSDGTPPTAADFIGSPDAKTGIYALLDVDDVNLLCLPEVADLDVDSMIGVLSQAESLCQAKRMVLIMDPPKGWTSLDAARAGLADIDAVRSSYAALYFPRIQMFDPLAAQLREFPPSGAVAGVLAATDTARGVWKAPAGTGAALAGVRALSTPLTDPENGLLNPLAVNCLRVFPIIGPVVWGARTLDGADAEASQWKYLPVRRLALMIEESLYRGTKWVVFEPNDENLWAQIRLNVGAFMRTLFNQGAFQGTSAREAFFVKCDKDTTTQDDINRGVVNILVGFAPLKPAEFVIVKLEQMAGQIEV
;
A
#
# COMPACT_ATOMS: atom_id res chain seq x y z
N MET A 1 21.07 35.03 -29.35
CA MET A 1 22.48 35.32 -29.73
C MET A 1 22.87 36.57 -28.97
N PRO A 2 23.95 36.56 -28.17
CA PRO A 2 24.42 37.76 -27.51
C PRO A 2 24.72 38.82 -28.59
N VAL A 3 24.08 39.98 -28.48
CA VAL A 3 24.32 41.10 -29.39
C VAL A 3 25.74 41.60 -29.14
N THR A 4 26.62 41.47 -30.14
CA THR A 4 27.94 42.12 -30.11
C THR A 4 27.75 43.53 -30.67
N PRO A 5 27.74 44.58 -29.83
CA PRO A 5 27.40 45.92 -30.29
C PRO A 5 28.53 46.45 -31.17
N THR A 6 28.22 46.72 -32.44
CA THR A 6 29.19 47.20 -33.46
C THR A 6 29.13 48.72 -33.65
N TYR A 7 28.18 49.40 -33.01
CA TYR A 7 28.03 50.85 -33.05
C TYR A 7 27.29 51.40 -31.80
N PRO A 8 27.42 52.71 -31.49
CA PRO A 8 26.70 53.34 -30.37
C PRO A 8 25.18 53.31 -30.59
N GLY A 9 24.43 52.74 -29.64
CA GLY A 9 22.97 52.62 -29.69
C GLY A 9 22.42 51.92 -28.44
N VAL A 10 21.09 51.88 -28.30
CA VAL A 10 20.40 51.10 -27.26
C VAL A 10 20.06 49.74 -27.83
N TYR A 11 20.60 48.67 -27.25
CA TYR A 11 20.31 47.29 -27.61
C TYR A 11 19.33 46.71 -26.59
N ILE A 12 18.21 46.15 -27.07
CA ILE A 12 17.23 45.45 -26.23
C ILE A 12 17.39 43.97 -26.51
N GLU A 13 17.89 43.23 -25.52
CA GLU A 13 17.91 41.77 -25.53
C GLU A 13 16.73 41.28 -24.69
N GLU A 14 15.74 40.68 -25.36
CA GLU A 14 14.58 40.09 -24.70
C GLU A 14 14.99 38.72 -24.17
N LEU A 15 15.45 38.68 -22.92
CA LEU A 15 15.62 37.42 -22.20
C LEU A 15 14.23 36.79 -22.07
N THR A 16 13.98 35.68 -22.78
CA THR A 16 12.80 34.83 -22.54
C THR A 16 12.94 34.22 -21.14
N SER A 17 12.57 34.99 -20.11
CA SER A 17 12.57 34.56 -18.73
C SER A 17 11.26 33.82 -18.45
N ALA A 18 11.16 32.59 -18.93
CA ALA A 18 10.19 31.66 -18.39
C ALA A 18 10.74 31.16 -17.05
N VAL A 19 10.41 31.88 -15.96
CA VAL A 19 10.71 31.42 -14.60
C VAL A 19 10.01 30.09 -14.39
N ARG A 20 10.78 29.02 -14.19
CA ARG A 20 10.25 27.70 -13.88
C ARG A 20 10.19 27.56 -12.37
N THR A 21 9.00 27.72 -11.80
CA THR A 21 8.80 27.69 -10.36
C THR A 21 9.11 26.30 -9.81
N ILE A 22 10.03 26.23 -8.85
CA ILE A 22 10.29 25.02 -8.07
C ILE A 22 9.32 25.01 -6.88
N THR A 23 8.60 23.91 -6.70
CA THR A 23 7.70 23.70 -5.57
C THR A 23 8.35 22.80 -4.54
N ALA A 24 8.12 23.08 -3.26
CA ALA A 24 8.57 22.19 -2.18
C ALA A 24 7.85 20.84 -2.28
N VAL A 25 8.60 19.75 -2.11
CA VAL A 25 8.02 18.40 -2.03
C VAL A 25 7.34 18.16 -0.68
N SER A 26 6.53 17.10 -0.59
CA SER A 26 5.98 16.65 0.68
C SER A 26 7.09 16.26 1.66
N THR A 27 6.84 16.39 2.96
CA THR A 27 7.83 16.16 4.03
C THR A 27 7.43 15.07 5.03
N SER A 28 6.19 14.58 4.95
CA SER A 28 5.60 13.70 5.96
C SER A 28 4.84 12.49 5.41
N VAL A 29 5.04 12.14 4.13
CA VAL A 29 4.54 10.85 3.63
C VAL A 29 5.31 9.74 4.32
N THR A 30 4.59 8.89 5.07
CA THR A 30 5.21 7.90 5.94
C THR A 30 4.98 6.50 5.43
N ALA A 31 6.07 5.77 5.16
CA ALA A 31 6.02 4.36 4.82
C ALA A 31 6.00 3.50 6.09
N PHE A 32 5.08 2.54 6.13
CA PHE A 32 4.99 1.47 7.11
C PHE A 32 5.20 0.15 6.39
N VAL A 33 6.22 -0.59 6.80
CA VAL A 33 6.51 -1.92 6.25
C VAL A 33 6.39 -2.94 7.38
N GLY A 34 5.66 -4.03 7.15
CA GLY A 34 5.42 -5.06 8.17
C GLY A 34 4.16 -5.90 7.92
N PHE A 35 3.72 -6.64 8.92
CA PHE A 35 2.62 -7.59 8.84
C PHE A 35 1.27 -6.90 8.78
N THR A 36 0.40 -7.37 7.89
CA THR A 36 -1.04 -7.10 7.94
C THR A 36 -1.81 -8.40 7.68
N PRO A 37 -3.00 -8.58 8.29
CA PRO A 37 -3.80 -9.78 8.11
C PRO A 37 -4.20 -10.06 6.66
N ARG A 38 -4.50 -9.00 5.89
CA ARG A 38 -4.88 -9.10 4.47
C ARG A 38 -4.27 -7.95 3.65
N GLY A 39 -4.49 -7.97 2.34
CA GLY A 39 -4.09 -6.92 1.40
C GLY A 39 -2.96 -7.36 0.46
N PRO A 40 -2.59 -6.51 -0.53
CA PRO A 40 -1.55 -6.81 -1.51
C PRO A 40 -0.24 -7.17 -0.83
N LEU A 41 0.37 -8.30 -1.18
CA LEU A 41 1.65 -8.72 -0.61
C LEU A 41 2.81 -8.04 -1.35
N GLY A 42 3.69 -7.37 -0.62
CA GLY A 42 4.90 -6.75 -1.17
C GLY A 42 4.65 -5.52 -2.04
N GLU A 43 3.40 -5.12 -2.26
CA GLU A 43 3.05 -3.94 -3.05
C GLU A 43 2.79 -2.72 -2.16
N PRO A 44 3.37 -1.55 -2.47
CA PRO A 44 3.11 -0.32 -1.73
C PRO A 44 1.71 0.22 -2.01
N VAL A 45 0.90 0.38 -0.96
CA VAL A 45 -0.45 0.95 -1.06
C VAL A 45 -0.51 2.29 -0.34
N THR A 46 -0.90 3.33 -1.08
CA THR A 46 -1.11 4.67 -0.52
C THR A 46 -2.48 4.78 0.15
N LEU A 47 -2.49 5.29 1.38
CA LEU A 47 -3.67 5.45 2.24
C LEU A 47 -3.73 6.90 2.74
N THR A 48 -4.94 7.45 2.77
CA THR A 48 -5.20 8.82 3.24
C THR A 48 -5.92 8.87 4.58
N SER A 49 -6.33 7.72 5.12
CA SER A 49 -7.03 7.62 6.38
C SER A 49 -6.88 6.22 6.99
N PHE A 50 -7.17 6.09 8.28
CA PHE A 50 -7.26 4.78 8.93
C PHE A 50 -8.44 3.94 8.41
N ALA A 51 -9.53 4.56 7.97
CA ALA A 51 -10.64 3.84 7.34
C ALA A 51 -10.22 3.17 6.02
N ASP A 52 -9.31 3.80 5.26
CA ASP A 52 -8.72 3.18 4.06
C ASP A 52 -7.88 1.96 4.45
N TYR A 53 -7.12 2.06 5.55
CA TYR A 53 -6.36 0.94 6.10
C TYR A 53 -7.28 -0.22 6.52
N GLU A 54 -8.37 0.07 7.24
CA GLU A 54 -9.34 -0.95 7.64
C GLU A 54 -9.92 -1.68 6.42
N ARG A 55 -10.34 -0.91 5.42
CA ARG A 55 -10.91 -1.44 4.18
C ARG A 55 -9.93 -2.30 3.38
N ARG A 56 -8.65 -1.92 3.31
CA ARG A 56 -7.66 -2.63 2.47
C ARG A 56 -6.91 -3.75 3.22
N PHE A 57 -6.55 -3.52 4.48
CA PHE A 57 -5.62 -4.36 5.25
C PHE A 57 -6.26 -5.07 6.46
N GLY A 58 -7.52 -4.75 6.79
CA GLY A 58 -8.29 -5.51 7.80
C GLY A 58 -8.35 -4.89 9.19
N GLY A 59 -7.83 -3.67 9.37
CA GLY A 59 -7.92 -2.92 10.63
C GLY A 59 -6.94 -3.42 11.68
N LEU A 60 -7.25 -3.17 12.96
CA LEU A 60 -6.40 -3.60 14.06
C LEU A 60 -6.31 -5.14 14.11
N SER A 61 -5.11 -5.65 14.35
CA SER A 61 -4.86 -7.07 14.58
C SER A 61 -3.88 -7.26 15.73
N ALA A 62 -4.18 -8.23 16.61
CA ALA A 62 -3.35 -8.53 17.77
C ALA A 62 -1.92 -8.97 17.40
N ASP A 63 -1.75 -9.54 16.21
CA ASP A 63 -0.49 -10.05 15.67
C ASP A 63 0.24 -9.04 14.77
N SER A 64 -0.35 -7.86 14.54
CA SER A 64 0.23 -6.80 13.70
C SER A 64 0.49 -5.54 14.53
N VAL A 65 1.74 -5.34 14.93
CA VAL A 65 2.15 -4.10 15.60
C VAL A 65 2.06 -2.93 14.63
N LEU A 66 2.25 -3.19 13.33
CA LEU A 66 2.06 -2.21 12.27
C LEU A 66 0.65 -1.62 12.26
N SER A 67 -0.40 -2.43 12.46
CA SER A 67 -1.79 -1.96 12.45
C SER A 67 -2.05 -0.84 13.48
N TYR A 68 -1.46 -0.99 14.66
CA TYR A 68 -1.47 0.00 15.73
C TYR A 68 -0.61 1.22 15.39
N GLY A 69 0.58 1.03 14.80
CA GLY A 69 1.44 2.11 14.33
C GLY A 69 0.74 3.02 13.31
N VAL A 70 0.06 2.44 12.32
CA VAL A 70 -0.71 3.18 11.30
C VAL A 70 -1.90 3.92 11.94
N GLN A 71 -2.60 3.29 12.90
CA GLN A 71 -3.66 3.98 13.64
C GLN A 71 -3.12 5.20 14.38
N GLN A 72 -2.01 5.04 15.10
CA GLN A 72 -1.38 6.13 15.86
C GLN A 72 -0.88 7.25 14.95
N PHE A 73 -0.38 6.92 13.77
CA PHE A 73 0.03 7.90 12.77
C PHE A 73 -1.12 8.85 12.40
N PHE A 74 -2.26 8.30 11.95
CA PHE A 74 -3.42 9.11 11.59
C PHE A 74 -4.02 9.85 12.80
N LEU A 75 -4.02 9.22 13.99
CA LEU A 75 -4.51 9.84 15.21
C LEU A 75 -3.67 11.06 15.65
N ASN A 76 -2.36 11.02 15.39
CA ASN A 76 -1.43 12.08 15.76
C ASN A 76 -1.20 13.15 14.67
N GLY A 77 -2.02 13.14 13.61
CA GLY A 77 -2.02 14.17 12.57
C GLY A 77 -1.28 13.80 11.28
N GLY A 78 -0.94 12.52 11.10
CA GLY A 78 -0.52 11.96 9.82
C GLY A 78 -1.61 12.06 8.75
N SER A 79 -1.24 12.36 7.51
CA SER A 79 -2.17 12.59 6.39
C SER A 79 -2.05 11.55 5.28
N THR A 80 -0.84 11.05 5.02
CA THR A 80 -0.59 10.07 3.95
C THR A 80 0.36 8.99 4.45
N ALA A 81 -0.13 7.76 4.44
CA ALA A 81 0.64 6.57 4.78
C ALA A 81 0.81 5.70 3.54
N ILE A 82 1.97 5.08 3.40
CA ILE A 82 2.22 4.04 2.40
C ILE A 82 2.46 2.76 3.16
N VAL A 83 1.62 1.75 2.94
CA VAL A 83 1.73 0.47 3.65
C VAL A 83 2.22 -0.59 2.68
N VAL A 84 3.30 -1.28 3.05
CA VAL A 84 3.81 -2.48 2.37
C VAL A 84 3.58 -3.66 3.31
N ARG A 85 2.69 -4.56 2.92
CA ARG A 85 2.44 -5.80 3.66
C ARG A 85 3.57 -6.79 3.41
N LEU A 86 4.10 -7.36 4.47
CA LEU A 86 5.03 -8.49 4.45
C LEU A 86 4.45 -9.65 5.28
N VAL A 87 4.66 -10.88 4.83
CA VAL A 87 4.28 -12.10 5.56
C VAL A 87 5.35 -13.16 5.33
N SER A 88 5.53 -14.07 6.27
CA SER A 88 6.31 -15.29 6.05
C SER A 88 5.37 -16.46 5.73
N GLY A 89 5.63 -17.20 4.66
CA GLY A 89 4.89 -18.42 4.32
C GLY A 89 3.42 -18.26 3.95
N GLY A 90 2.99 -17.07 3.50
CA GLY A 90 1.63 -16.84 3.00
C GLY A 90 1.37 -17.59 1.69
N SER A 91 0.17 -18.14 1.52
CA SER A 91 -0.23 -18.85 0.30
C SER A 91 -1.58 -18.37 -0.23
N PRO A 92 -1.75 -18.30 -1.56
CA PRO A 92 -3.05 -17.97 -2.14
C PRO A 92 -4.03 -19.13 -1.97
N ALA A 93 -5.30 -18.80 -1.76
CA ALA A 93 -6.36 -19.77 -1.98
C ALA A 93 -6.46 -20.07 -3.48
N GLY A 94 -6.87 -21.28 -3.85
CA GLY A 94 -7.01 -21.64 -5.25
C GLY A 94 -8.10 -22.67 -5.48
N VAL A 95 -8.44 -22.84 -6.76
CA VAL A 95 -9.40 -23.82 -7.23
C VAL A 95 -8.89 -24.46 -8.52
N PRO A 96 -8.71 -25.79 -8.55
CA PRO A 96 -8.45 -26.50 -9.79
C PRO A 96 -9.75 -26.58 -10.60
N LEU A 97 -9.66 -26.24 -11.89
CA LEU A 97 -10.74 -26.40 -12.85
C LEU A 97 -10.48 -27.67 -13.67
N PRO A 98 -11.32 -28.70 -13.52
CA PRO A 98 -11.12 -29.99 -14.18
C PRO A 98 -11.52 -29.96 -15.65
N GLY A 99 -11.02 -30.92 -16.41
CA GLY A 99 -11.49 -31.26 -17.76
C GLY A 99 -11.02 -32.66 -18.14
N GLY A 100 -11.93 -33.50 -18.66
CA GLY A 100 -11.69 -34.93 -18.76
C GLY A 100 -11.38 -35.56 -17.40
N ASP A 101 -10.30 -36.35 -17.32
CA ASP A 101 -9.89 -37.07 -16.11
C ASP A 101 -8.93 -36.27 -15.20
N GLY A 102 -8.60 -35.02 -15.54
CA GLY A 102 -7.57 -34.24 -14.86
C GLY A 102 -7.93 -32.78 -14.58
N THR A 103 -6.99 -32.06 -13.97
CA THR A 103 -7.04 -30.59 -13.89
C THR A 103 -6.47 -30.01 -15.18
N LEU A 104 -7.13 -29.01 -15.75
CA LEU A 104 -6.62 -28.31 -16.94
C LEU A 104 -6.08 -26.92 -16.60
N LEU A 105 -6.72 -26.25 -15.64
CA LEU A 105 -6.44 -24.87 -15.28
C LEU A 105 -6.58 -24.69 -13.77
N THR A 106 -5.56 -24.15 -13.11
CA THR A 106 -5.66 -23.74 -11.71
C THR A 106 -5.87 -22.24 -11.62
N VAL A 107 -6.92 -21.82 -10.90
CA VAL A 107 -7.18 -20.40 -10.61
C VAL A 107 -6.81 -20.14 -9.16
N SER A 108 -5.86 -19.23 -8.93
CA SER A 108 -5.39 -18.84 -7.61
C SER A 108 -5.76 -17.40 -7.31
N ALA A 109 -6.08 -17.08 -6.07
CA ALA A 109 -6.21 -15.70 -5.61
C ALA A 109 -4.89 -14.97 -5.88
N LYS A 110 -4.98 -13.74 -6.39
CA LYS A 110 -3.80 -12.93 -6.70
C LYS A 110 -3.04 -12.57 -5.43
N GLU A 111 -3.78 -12.29 -4.36
CA GLU A 111 -3.21 -11.98 -3.06
C GLU A 111 -3.22 -13.23 -2.16
N PRO A 112 -2.10 -13.55 -1.47
CA PRO A 112 -2.07 -14.62 -0.50
C PRO A 112 -2.89 -14.26 0.75
N GLY A 113 -3.61 -15.25 1.27
CA GLY A 113 -4.47 -15.08 2.43
C GLY A 113 -5.75 -15.90 2.42
N LEU A 114 -6.40 -15.96 3.57
CA LEU A 114 -7.72 -16.58 3.77
C LEU A 114 -8.83 -15.85 3.00
N PHE A 115 -8.64 -14.56 2.72
CA PHE A 115 -9.57 -13.75 1.94
C PHE A 115 -9.93 -14.39 0.59
N GLY A 116 -8.95 -15.03 -0.06
CA GLY A 116 -9.15 -15.70 -1.35
C GLY A 116 -10.26 -16.76 -1.32
N ARG A 117 -10.53 -17.39 -0.17
CA ARG A 117 -11.60 -18.40 -0.01
C ARG A 117 -13.00 -17.89 -0.34
N GLY A 118 -13.22 -16.58 -0.23
CA GLY A 118 -14.50 -15.99 -0.57
C GLY A 118 -14.66 -15.63 -2.05
N ILE A 119 -13.61 -15.79 -2.87
CA ILE A 119 -13.70 -15.67 -4.33
C ILE A 119 -14.39 -16.91 -4.88
N GLN A 120 -15.37 -16.71 -5.78
CA GLN A 120 -15.98 -17.82 -6.51
C GLN A 120 -15.65 -17.71 -7.99
N VAL A 121 -15.37 -18.86 -8.60
CA VAL A 121 -15.02 -18.97 -10.02
C VAL A 121 -16.11 -19.78 -10.72
N SER A 122 -16.66 -19.22 -11.79
CA SER A 122 -17.60 -19.91 -12.67
C SER A 122 -17.07 -19.97 -14.09
N VAL A 123 -17.20 -21.14 -14.70
CA VAL A 123 -16.80 -21.42 -16.08
C VAL A 123 -18.04 -21.37 -16.94
N ASP A 124 -18.08 -20.44 -17.88
CA ASP A 124 -19.16 -20.30 -18.85
C ASP A 124 -18.72 -20.96 -20.17
N PRO A 125 -19.54 -21.83 -20.79
CA PRO A 125 -19.20 -22.36 -22.11
C PRO A 125 -19.19 -21.23 -23.15
N ASP A 126 -18.30 -21.30 -24.14
CA ASP A 126 -18.33 -20.35 -25.26
C ASP A 126 -19.36 -20.81 -26.31
N ALA A 127 -20.18 -19.89 -26.81
CA ALA A 127 -21.16 -20.19 -27.84
C ALA A 127 -20.50 -20.50 -29.19
N ALA A 128 -19.31 -19.95 -29.45
CA ALA A 128 -18.63 -20.07 -30.75
C ALA A 128 -17.84 -21.39 -30.88
N SER A 129 -17.02 -21.74 -29.88
CA SER A 129 -16.36 -23.05 -29.79
C SER A 129 -16.40 -23.59 -28.36
N PRO A 130 -17.52 -24.21 -27.93
CA PRO A 130 -17.75 -24.64 -26.56
C PRO A 130 -16.78 -25.73 -26.06
N ASP A 131 -16.14 -26.45 -26.99
CA ASP A 131 -15.22 -27.53 -26.67
C ASP A 131 -13.74 -27.05 -26.61
N ASP A 132 -13.43 -25.90 -27.22
CA ASP A 132 -12.06 -25.33 -27.30
C ASP A 132 -11.88 -24.03 -26.51
N THR A 133 -12.97 -23.28 -26.31
CA THR A 133 -12.95 -21.94 -25.72
C THR A 133 -14.00 -21.80 -24.63
N PHE A 134 -13.70 -20.94 -23.66
CA PHE A 134 -14.53 -20.77 -22.47
C PHE A 134 -14.51 -19.34 -21.95
N GLY A 135 -15.50 -18.99 -21.14
CA GLY A 135 -15.52 -17.79 -20.33
C GLY A 135 -15.20 -18.10 -18.87
N LEU A 136 -14.55 -17.16 -18.19
CA LEU A 136 -14.39 -17.16 -16.74
C LEU A 136 -15.08 -15.95 -16.14
N ARG A 137 -15.93 -16.20 -15.16
CA ARG A 137 -16.56 -15.16 -14.34
C ARG A 137 -16.15 -15.36 -12.89
N ILE A 138 -15.56 -14.32 -12.33
CA ILE A 138 -14.98 -14.29 -10.99
C ILE A 138 -15.83 -13.35 -10.15
N SER A 139 -16.37 -13.83 -9.03
CA SER A 139 -17.06 -12.98 -8.07
C SER A 139 -16.16 -12.64 -6.90
N ALA A 140 -16.12 -11.36 -6.54
CA ALA A 140 -15.40 -10.91 -5.37
C ALA A 140 -16.13 -11.36 -4.08
N PRO A 141 -15.39 -11.64 -3.00
CA PRO A 141 -15.99 -11.94 -1.70
C PRO A 141 -16.87 -10.79 -1.22
N GLY A 142 -18.00 -11.13 -0.57
CA GLY A 142 -18.91 -10.16 0.01
C GLY A 142 -19.74 -9.34 -1.00
N GLY A 143 -19.80 -9.75 -2.27
CA GLY A 143 -20.62 -9.10 -3.30
C GLY A 143 -20.00 -7.85 -3.93
N GLY A 144 -18.67 -7.71 -3.84
CA GLY A 144 -17.92 -6.67 -4.55
C GLY A 144 -17.97 -6.82 -6.09
N PRO A 145 -17.39 -5.87 -6.84
CA PRO A 145 -17.34 -5.95 -8.30
C PRO A 145 -16.60 -7.22 -8.73
N GLY A 146 -17.26 -8.04 -9.54
CA GLY A 146 -16.66 -9.23 -10.16
C GLY A 146 -15.95 -8.90 -11.47
N GLU A 147 -15.22 -9.88 -11.98
CA GLU A 147 -14.50 -9.81 -13.26
C GLU A 147 -15.08 -10.85 -14.24
N THR A 148 -15.06 -10.55 -15.53
CA THR A 148 -15.55 -11.48 -16.56
C THR A 148 -14.61 -11.44 -17.75
N PHE A 149 -14.18 -12.64 -18.16
CA PHE A 149 -13.31 -12.89 -19.30
C PHE A 149 -14.03 -13.85 -20.23
N THR A 150 -14.07 -13.55 -21.52
CA THR A 150 -14.80 -14.36 -22.52
C THR A 150 -13.84 -14.94 -23.55
N ALA A 151 -14.24 -15.98 -24.29
CA ALA A 151 -13.46 -16.55 -25.40
C ALA A 151 -11.97 -16.76 -25.05
N LEU A 152 -11.72 -17.37 -23.89
CA LEU A 152 -10.40 -17.78 -23.42
C LEU A 152 -10.05 -19.14 -24.03
N SER A 153 -8.75 -19.38 -24.20
CA SER A 153 -8.20 -20.60 -24.76
C SER A 153 -7.13 -21.19 -23.85
N LEU A 154 -7.01 -22.52 -23.82
CA LEU A 154 -5.87 -23.22 -23.18
C LEU A 154 -4.67 -23.37 -24.13
N ASP A 155 -4.84 -23.12 -25.42
CA ASP A 155 -3.74 -23.09 -26.40
C ASP A 155 -2.78 -21.91 -26.15
N ARG A 156 -1.49 -22.22 -25.92
CA ARG A 156 -0.42 -21.28 -25.60
C ARG A 156 -0.09 -20.33 -26.76
N ASP A 157 -0.35 -20.76 -28.00
CA ASP A 157 -0.13 -19.96 -29.21
C ASP A 157 -1.29 -19.01 -29.49
N SER A 158 -2.44 -19.22 -28.85
CA SER A 158 -3.60 -18.35 -28.99
C SER A 158 -3.35 -16.96 -28.41
N PRO A 159 -3.76 -15.88 -29.10
CA PRO A 159 -3.79 -14.53 -28.49
C PRO A 159 -4.77 -14.45 -27.32
N ARG A 160 -5.67 -15.43 -27.18
CA ARG A 160 -6.63 -15.57 -26.08
C ARG A 160 -6.20 -16.59 -25.03
N PHE A 161 -4.93 -16.99 -25.02
CA PHE A 161 -4.39 -17.88 -24.00
C PHE A 161 -4.69 -17.35 -22.59
N ALA A 162 -5.28 -18.20 -21.73
CA ALA A 162 -5.83 -17.79 -20.45
C ALA A 162 -4.83 -17.02 -19.57
N GLU A 163 -3.58 -17.47 -19.47
CA GLU A 163 -2.55 -16.79 -18.67
C GLU A 163 -2.18 -15.41 -19.25
N LYS A 164 -2.06 -15.30 -20.58
CA LYS A 164 -1.72 -14.03 -21.26
C LYS A 164 -2.81 -12.99 -21.10
N VAL A 165 -4.07 -13.41 -20.99
CA VAL A 165 -5.21 -12.49 -20.85
C VAL A 165 -5.48 -12.15 -19.39
N ILE A 166 -5.54 -13.15 -18.50
CA ILE A 166 -6.00 -12.97 -17.12
C ILE A 166 -4.90 -12.41 -16.23
N ASN A 167 -3.69 -12.99 -16.23
CA ASN A 167 -2.63 -12.61 -15.28
C ASN A 167 -2.26 -11.12 -15.31
N PRO A 168 -2.17 -10.43 -16.48
CA PRO A 168 -1.93 -8.99 -16.49
C PRO A 168 -3.17 -8.13 -16.21
N SER A 169 -4.39 -8.65 -16.40
CA SER A 169 -5.62 -7.83 -16.41
C SER A 169 -6.45 -7.96 -15.13
N SER A 170 -6.37 -9.10 -14.45
CA SER A 170 -7.18 -9.43 -13.28
C SER A 170 -6.62 -8.78 -12.00
N ALA A 171 -7.51 -8.21 -11.19
CA ALA A 171 -7.19 -7.70 -9.86
C ALA A 171 -7.41 -8.76 -8.76
N LEU A 172 -8.21 -9.79 -9.03
CA LEU A 172 -8.63 -10.77 -8.02
C LEU A 172 -7.85 -12.10 -8.07
N VAL A 173 -7.50 -12.57 -9.27
CA VAL A 173 -6.93 -13.91 -9.49
C VAL A 173 -5.77 -13.94 -10.48
N THR A 174 -4.96 -14.98 -10.40
CA THR A 174 -4.03 -15.42 -11.44
C THR A 174 -4.38 -16.84 -11.85
N VAL A 175 -4.01 -17.25 -13.05
CA VAL A 175 -4.25 -18.58 -13.58
C VAL A 175 -2.95 -19.24 -14.04
N ALA A 176 -2.91 -20.57 -13.93
CA ALA A 176 -1.85 -21.42 -14.44
C ALA A 176 -2.47 -22.60 -15.21
N VAL A 177 -2.11 -22.74 -16.48
CA VAL A 177 -2.58 -23.81 -17.37
C VAL A 177 -1.59 -24.97 -17.33
N GLU A 178 -2.08 -26.19 -17.12
CA GLU A 178 -1.24 -27.40 -17.11
C GLU A 178 -0.53 -27.59 -18.46
N GLU A 179 0.65 -28.22 -18.47
CA GLU A 179 1.50 -28.30 -19.68
C GLU A 179 0.78 -28.97 -20.86
N GLU A 180 0.02 -30.02 -20.61
CA GLU A 180 -0.67 -30.84 -21.62
C GLU A 180 -2.18 -30.52 -21.73
N ALA A 181 -2.64 -29.41 -21.17
CA ALA A 181 -4.06 -29.07 -21.17
C ALA A 181 -4.57 -28.71 -22.57
N THR A 182 -5.59 -29.43 -23.03
CA THR A 182 -6.29 -29.17 -24.31
C THR A 182 -7.80 -29.07 -24.12
N GLY A 183 -8.47 -28.30 -24.98
CA GLY A 183 -9.91 -28.09 -24.93
C GLY A 183 -10.33 -27.03 -23.91
N ALA A 184 -11.50 -27.21 -23.29
CA ALA A 184 -12.05 -26.30 -22.31
C ALA A 184 -12.26 -26.96 -20.92
N PRO A 185 -12.11 -26.21 -19.81
CA PRO A 185 -12.49 -26.69 -18.49
C PRO A 185 -13.98 -27.02 -18.40
N ALA A 186 -14.34 -27.94 -17.51
CA ALA A 186 -15.72 -28.35 -17.29
C ALA A 186 -16.59 -27.14 -16.91
N PRO A 187 -17.73 -26.92 -17.61
CA PRO A 187 -18.55 -25.74 -17.39
C PRO A 187 -19.24 -25.79 -16.02
N SER A 188 -19.51 -24.62 -15.45
CA SER A 188 -20.28 -24.50 -14.21
C SER A 188 -21.77 -24.70 -14.45
N GLY A 189 -22.45 -25.27 -13.45
CA GLY A 189 -23.86 -25.64 -13.54
C GLY A 189 -24.11 -26.93 -14.32
N THR A 190 -25.38 -27.13 -14.67
CA THR A 190 -25.82 -28.24 -15.53
C THR A 190 -25.94 -27.75 -16.96
N VAL A 191 -25.09 -28.24 -17.87
CA VAL A 191 -25.08 -27.83 -19.28
C VAL A 191 -25.70 -28.91 -20.16
N SER A 192 -26.62 -28.53 -21.04
CA SER A 192 -27.24 -29.48 -21.98
C SER A 192 -26.32 -29.83 -23.15
N ASP A 193 -26.58 -30.96 -23.81
CA ASP A 193 -26.07 -31.16 -25.16
C ASP A 193 -26.68 -30.14 -26.15
N ALA A 194 -26.06 -30.02 -27.32
CA ALA A 194 -26.54 -29.11 -28.35
C ALA A 194 -27.92 -29.53 -28.88
N PHE A 195 -28.85 -28.57 -28.92
CA PHE A 195 -30.15 -28.70 -29.56
C PHE A 195 -30.02 -28.62 -31.08
N GLY A 196 -30.89 -29.33 -31.78
CA GLY A 196 -31.07 -29.18 -33.22
C GLY A 196 -31.97 -28.00 -33.56
N ASP A 197 -31.99 -27.64 -34.84
CA ASP A 197 -32.97 -26.71 -35.41
C ASP A 197 -33.87 -27.50 -36.39
N PRO A 198 -35.17 -27.72 -36.09
CA PRO A 198 -35.95 -27.13 -35.00
C PRO A 198 -35.75 -27.78 -33.62
N LEU A 199 -36.11 -27.04 -32.57
CA LEU A 199 -36.13 -27.54 -31.18
C LEU A 199 -37.07 -28.74 -31.00
N PRO A 200 -36.76 -29.66 -30.05
CA PRO A 200 -37.64 -30.79 -29.72
C PRO A 200 -39.03 -30.32 -29.27
N ASP A 201 -40.02 -31.22 -29.37
CA ASP A 201 -41.36 -30.90 -28.86
C ASP A 201 -41.42 -30.97 -27.35
N VAL A 202 -41.58 -29.78 -26.76
CA VAL A 202 -41.65 -29.54 -25.32
C VAL A 202 -43.10 -29.53 -24.80
N THR A 203 -44.11 -29.69 -25.68
CA THR A 203 -45.52 -29.55 -25.34
C THR A 203 -46.04 -30.73 -24.52
N GLY A 204 -46.60 -30.46 -23.34
CA GLY A 204 -47.17 -31.51 -22.48
C GLY A 204 -46.14 -32.43 -21.81
N LYS A 205 -44.85 -32.08 -21.93
CA LYS A 205 -43.70 -32.81 -21.39
C LYS A 205 -43.50 -32.48 -19.91
N THR A 206 -43.17 -33.47 -19.09
CA THR A 206 -42.94 -33.28 -17.65
C THR A 206 -41.62 -33.89 -17.18
N PHE A 207 -40.97 -33.21 -16.25
CA PHE A 207 -39.74 -33.66 -15.65
C PHE A 207 -39.70 -33.33 -14.17
N LYS A 208 -38.82 -34.02 -13.45
CA LYS A 208 -38.53 -33.79 -12.05
C LYS A 208 -37.23 -33.02 -11.90
N VAL A 209 -37.21 -32.16 -10.90
CA VAL A 209 -36.02 -31.47 -10.47
C VAL A 209 -35.75 -31.80 -9.02
N SER A 210 -34.49 -32.01 -8.68
CA SER A 210 -34.03 -32.13 -7.31
C SER A 210 -32.73 -31.36 -7.09
N VAL A 211 -32.45 -31.03 -5.83
CA VAL A 211 -31.17 -30.43 -5.44
C VAL A 211 -30.33 -31.53 -4.82
N GLN A 212 -29.10 -31.72 -5.30
CA GLN A 212 -28.21 -32.78 -4.83
C GLN A 212 -28.04 -32.73 -3.31
N GLY A 213 -28.23 -33.88 -2.64
CA GLY A 213 -28.19 -34.01 -1.18
C GLY A 213 -29.53 -33.75 -0.48
N GLY A 214 -30.60 -33.42 -1.22
CA GLY A 214 -31.97 -33.35 -0.71
C GLY A 214 -32.82 -34.56 -1.11
N ASP A 215 -33.81 -34.88 -0.29
CA ASP A 215 -34.74 -36.01 -0.50
C ASP A 215 -36.08 -35.60 -1.18
N ARG A 216 -36.14 -34.39 -1.75
CA ARG A 216 -37.35 -33.87 -2.38
C ARG A 216 -37.15 -33.66 -3.87
N ASP A 217 -38.06 -34.24 -4.63
CA ASP A 217 -38.24 -33.98 -6.05
C ASP A 217 -39.44 -33.04 -6.25
N TRP A 218 -39.32 -32.16 -7.24
CA TRP A 218 -40.40 -31.29 -7.68
C TRP A 218 -40.76 -31.59 -9.12
N ASP A 219 -42.03 -31.86 -9.38
CA ASP A 219 -42.55 -32.04 -10.74
C ASP A 219 -42.73 -30.68 -11.43
N ILE A 220 -42.24 -30.57 -12.67
CA ILE A 220 -42.35 -29.38 -13.51
C ILE A 220 -42.98 -29.77 -14.84
N ASP A 221 -43.99 -29.00 -15.25
CA ASP A 221 -44.52 -29.00 -16.61
C ASP A 221 -43.65 -28.09 -17.49
N LEU A 222 -43.03 -28.67 -18.53
CA LEU A 222 -42.02 -27.97 -19.31
C LEU A 222 -42.63 -26.81 -20.11
N PHE A 223 -43.74 -27.06 -20.80
CA PHE A 223 -44.50 -26.03 -21.53
C PHE A 223 -45.99 -26.36 -21.55
N ASN A 224 -46.79 -25.42 -21.07
CA ASN A 224 -48.24 -25.44 -21.14
C ASN A 224 -48.75 -24.24 -21.97
N PRO A 225 -49.37 -24.46 -23.15
CA PRO A 225 -49.85 -23.38 -24.02
C PRO A 225 -50.83 -22.41 -23.35
N GLU A 226 -51.58 -22.87 -22.35
CA GLU A 226 -52.58 -22.06 -21.66
C GLU A 226 -51.97 -21.06 -20.67
N THR A 227 -50.77 -21.36 -20.13
CA THR A 227 -50.16 -20.56 -19.05
C THR A 227 -48.80 -19.96 -19.42
N ASP A 228 -48.09 -20.53 -20.40
CA ASP A 228 -46.73 -20.14 -20.78
C ASP A 228 -46.66 -19.33 -22.09
N GLY A 229 -47.77 -19.23 -22.83
CA GLY A 229 -47.88 -18.42 -24.04
C GLY A 229 -47.40 -19.15 -25.30
N ALA A 230 -46.63 -18.46 -26.15
CA ALA A 230 -46.12 -19.04 -27.39
C ALA A 230 -45.04 -20.09 -27.11
N ARG A 231 -45.05 -21.18 -27.90
CA ARG A 231 -44.04 -22.24 -27.81
C ARG A 231 -42.66 -21.67 -28.12
N PRO A 232 -41.62 -21.95 -27.30
CA PRO A 232 -40.28 -21.48 -27.56
C PRO A 232 -39.76 -22.04 -28.88
N ALA A 233 -39.36 -21.15 -29.79
CA ALA A 233 -38.78 -21.50 -31.09
C ALA A 233 -37.24 -21.44 -31.08
N ARG A 234 -36.66 -20.77 -30.08
CA ARG A 234 -35.21 -20.60 -29.90
C ARG A 234 -34.76 -21.01 -28.51
N VAL A 235 -33.52 -21.47 -28.39
CA VAL A 235 -32.92 -21.89 -27.09
C VAL A 235 -32.97 -20.76 -26.06
N SER A 236 -32.84 -19.50 -26.48
CA SER A 236 -32.99 -18.32 -25.60
C SER A 236 -34.39 -18.20 -24.98
N GLU A 237 -35.44 -18.54 -25.73
CA GLU A 237 -36.82 -18.51 -25.24
C GLU A 237 -37.08 -19.69 -24.30
N LEU A 238 -36.52 -20.86 -24.64
CA LEU A 238 -36.57 -22.05 -23.80
C LEU A 238 -35.83 -21.82 -22.46
N ALA A 239 -34.68 -21.15 -22.47
CA ALA A 239 -33.94 -20.78 -21.27
C ALA A 239 -34.78 -19.91 -20.32
N LEU A 240 -35.40 -18.85 -20.86
CA LEU A 240 -36.26 -17.95 -20.09
C LEU A 240 -37.49 -18.68 -19.52
N LEU A 241 -38.08 -19.60 -20.29
CA LEU A 241 -39.20 -20.42 -19.81
C LEU A 241 -38.76 -21.32 -18.65
N LEU A 242 -37.66 -22.06 -18.83
CA LEU A 242 -37.11 -22.97 -17.83
C LEU A 242 -36.73 -22.23 -16.54
N GLU A 243 -36.09 -21.06 -16.65
CA GLU A 243 -35.76 -20.21 -15.50
C GLU A 243 -37.02 -19.83 -14.70
N ARG A 244 -38.08 -19.38 -15.38
CA ARG A 244 -39.34 -19.04 -14.72
C ARG A 244 -39.97 -20.23 -14.00
N LYS A 245 -39.94 -21.42 -14.61
CA LYS A 245 -40.48 -22.65 -14.02
C LYS A 245 -39.70 -23.06 -12.78
N LEU A 246 -38.36 -23.11 -12.88
CA LEU A 246 -37.47 -23.44 -11.75
C LEU A 246 -37.67 -22.50 -10.56
N ARG A 247 -37.80 -21.19 -10.80
CA ARG A 247 -37.99 -20.23 -9.71
C ARG A 247 -39.34 -20.32 -9.02
N ARG A 248 -40.38 -20.77 -9.75
CA ARG A 248 -41.75 -20.89 -9.23
C ARG A 248 -42.02 -22.21 -8.52
N VAL A 249 -41.39 -23.30 -8.93
CA VAL A 249 -41.71 -24.64 -8.42
C VAL A 249 -41.42 -24.79 -6.92
N ALA A 250 -40.36 -24.14 -6.43
CA ALA A 250 -39.95 -24.21 -5.04
C ALA A 250 -39.47 -22.85 -4.52
N PRO A 251 -40.38 -21.91 -4.21
CA PRO A 251 -40.02 -20.55 -3.80
C PRO A 251 -39.19 -20.49 -2.50
N ARG A 252 -39.29 -21.54 -1.67
CA ARG A 252 -38.56 -21.67 -0.40
C ARG A 252 -37.17 -22.31 -0.55
N SER A 253 -36.83 -22.86 -1.72
CA SER A 253 -35.51 -23.43 -2.00
C SER A 253 -34.65 -22.36 -2.64
N ALA A 254 -33.62 -21.85 -1.95
CA ALA A 254 -32.73 -20.80 -2.48
C ALA A 254 -32.04 -21.24 -3.78
N ALA A 255 -31.64 -22.52 -3.87
CA ALA A 255 -31.06 -23.12 -5.05
C ALA A 255 -31.98 -23.03 -6.30
N LEU A 256 -33.30 -23.21 -6.14
CA LEU A 256 -34.27 -23.18 -7.25
C LEU A 256 -34.87 -21.78 -7.47
N SER A 257 -35.23 -21.08 -6.40
CA SER A 257 -35.82 -19.72 -6.46
C SER A 257 -34.83 -18.67 -6.98
N GLY A 258 -33.52 -18.88 -6.77
CA GLY A 258 -32.45 -18.06 -7.33
C GLY A 258 -31.80 -18.63 -8.60
N ALA A 259 -32.30 -19.74 -9.15
CA ALA A 259 -31.70 -20.39 -10.32
C ALA A 259 -31.65 -19.45 -11.53
N ARG A 260 -30.63 -19.58 -12.39
CA ARG A 260 -30.50 -18.85 -13.65
C ARG A 260 -30.32 -19.84 -14.79
N VAL A 261 -30.88 -19.54 -15.95
CA VAL A 261 -30.72 -20.38 -17.15
C VAL A 261 -30.22 -19.51 -18.29
N ASN A 262 -29.01 -19.78 -18.75
CA ASN A 262 -28.40 -19.09 -19.88
C ASN A 262 -28.54 -19.93 -21.16
N ALA A 263 -28.80 -19.27 -22.28
CA ALA A 263 -28.65 -19.89 -23.60
C ALA A 263 -27.25 -19.62 -24.13
N VAL A 264 -26.49 -20.68 -24.40
CA VAL A 264 -25.12 -20.62 -24.91
C VAL A 264 -25.07 -21.34 -26.26
N GLY A 265 -25.15 -20.58 -27.34
CA GLY A 265 -25.33 -21.13 -28.69
C GLY A 265 -26.61 -21.98 -28.75
N GLN A 266 -26.46 -23.27 -29.08
CA GLN A 266 -27.54 -24.25 -29.08
C GLN A 266 -27.61 -25.06 -27.78
N ARG A 267 -27.11 -24.57 -26.65
CA ARG A 267 -27.13 -25.28 -25.36
C ARG A 267 -27.79 -24.44 -24.26
N LEU A 268 -28.28 -25.10 -23.23
CA LEU A 268 -28.74 -24.48 -21.98
C LEU A 268 -27.68 -24.68 -20.90
N GLN A 269 -27.40 -23.64 -20.11
CA GLN A 269 -26.60 -23.73 -18.90
C GLN A 269 -27.50 -23.34 -17.72
N VAL A 270 -27.75 -24.28 -16.81
CA VAL A 270 -28.55 -24.07 -15.60
C VAL A 270 -27.62 -23.88 -14.40
N LEU A 271 -27.70 -22.72 -13.76
CA LEU A 271 -26.95 -22.39 -12.54
C LEU A 271 -27.92 -22.34 -11.36
N ALA A 272 -27.57 -23.03 -10.26
CA ALA A 272 -28.32 -22.92 -9.02
C ALA A 272 -28.16 -21.53 -8.39
N GLY A 273 -29.18 -21.09 -7.65
CA GLY A 273 -29.18 -19.81 -6.94
C GLY A 273 -28.31 -19.76 -5.68
N GLU A 274 -27.81 -20.91 -5.23
CA GLU A 274 -27.05 -21.06 -3.99
C GLU A 274 -25.65 -21.63 -4.29
N PRO A 275 -24.57 -21.10 -3.68
CA PRO A 275 -23.22 -21.63 -3.84
C PRO A 275 -23.13 -23.12 -3.49
N GLY A 276 -22.47 -23.91 -4.32
CA GLY A 276 -22.27 -25.36 -4.09
C GLY A 276 -23.51 -26.23 -4.31
N ALA A 277 -24.71 -25.66 -4.48
CA ALA A 277 -25.91 -26.42 -4.79
C ALA A 277 -25.92 -26.90 -6.25
N VAL A 278 -26.35 -28.14 -6.49
CA VAL A 278 -26.38 -28.72 -7.83
C VAL A 278 -27.81 -29.13 -8.17
N ILE A 279 -28.33 -28.63 -9.29
CA ILE A 279 -29.68 -28.94 -9.76
C ILE A 279 -29.62 -30.16 -10.69
N ARG A 280 -30.35 -31.21 -10.33
CA ARG A 280 -30.48 -32.43 -11.12
C ARG A 280 -31.84 -32.48 -11.80
N PHE A 281 -31.85 -32.94 -13.04
CA PHE A 281 -33.03 -33.15 -13.85
C PHE A 281 -33.21 -34.65 -14.03
N THR A 282 -34.41 -35.16 -13.76
CA THR A 282 -34.74 -36.59 -13.90
C THR A 282 -36.17 -36.75 -14.42
N GLY A 283 -36.54 -37.96 -14.83
CA GLY A 283 -37.92 -38.29 -15.20
C GLY A 283 -38.10 -38.51 -16.70
N PRO A 284 -39.34 -38.80 -17.13
CA PRO A 284 -39.60 -39.38 -18.45
C PRO A 284 -39.22 -38.46 -19.62
N ASP A 285 -39.38 -37.15 -19.47
CA ASP A 285 -39.10 -36.18 -20.53
C ASP A 285 -37.89 -35.26 -20.26
N ALA A 286 -37.11 -35.53 -19.21
CA ALA A 286 -35.89 -34.77 -18.91
C ALA A 286 -34.82 -34.95 -20.00
N SER A 287 -34.82 -36.09 -20.68
CA SER A 287 -33.96 -36.38 -21.83
C SER A 287 -34.18 -35.42 -23.02
N ASP A 288 -35.38 -34.84 -23.19
CA ASP A 288 -35.65 -33.86 -24.25
C ASP A 288 -34.97 -32.51 -24.01
N LEU A 289 -34.68 -32.19 -22.74
CA LEU A 289 -33.85 -31.04 -22.38
C LEU A 289 -32.36 -31.33 -22.55
N LYS A 290 -31.98 -32.59 -22.80
CA LYS A 290 -30.61 -33.06 -22.89
C LYS A 290 -29.74 -32.66 -21.68
N LEU A 291 -30.36 -32.54 -20.50
CA LEU A 291 -29.72 -32.14 -19.24
C LEU A 291 -29.31 -33.36 -18.38
N GLU A 292 -29.65 -34.58 -18.80
CA GLU A 292 -29.34 -35.81 -18.07
C GLU A 292 -27.93 -36.39 -18.38
N GLY A 293 -27.38 -36.08 -19.56
CA GLY A 293 -26.05 -36.55 -20.00
C GLY A 293 -24.93 -35.51 -19.94
N GLY A 294 -25.26 -34.27 -19.58
CA GLY A 294 -24.32 -33.15 -19.54
C GLY A 294 -23.49 -33.07 -18.26
N ALA A 295 -22.50 -32.18 -18.23
CA ALA A 295 -21.72 -31.91 -17.02
C ALA A 295 -22.64 -31.35 -15.93
N VAL A 296 -22.65 -31.98 -14.75
CA VAL A 296 -23.48 -31.61 -13.59
C VAL A 296 -22.56 -31.07 -12.50
N ASN A 297 -22.35 -29.75 -12.50
CA ASN A 297 -21.40 -29.08 -11.62
C ASN A 297 -22.10 -28.02 -10.73
N PRO A 298 -21.48 -27.63 -9.61
CA PRO A 298 -21.95 -26.46 -8.85
C PRO A 298 -21.93 -25.19 -9.72
N PRO A 299 -22.74 -24.17 -9.39
CA PRO A 299 -22.86 -22.94 -10.18
C PRO A 299 -21.60 -22.08 -10.16
N ALA A 300 -20.79 -22.24 -9.12
CA ALA A 300 -19.44 -21.69 -9.02
C ALA A 300 -18.65 -22.55 -8.05
N SER A 301 -17.34 -22.63 -8.27
CA SER A 301 -16.40 -23.32 -7.40
C SER A 301 -15.75 -22.31 -6.46
N PRO A 302 -15.90 -22.44 -5.13
CA PRO A 302 -15.19 -21.60 -4.18
C PRO A 302 -13.71 -21.96 -4.17
N MET A 303 -12.85 -20.97 -3.94
CA MET A 303 -11.44 -21.25 -3.68
C MET A 303 -11.26 -21.93 -2.32
N THR A 304 -10.28 -22.81 -2.26
CA THR A 304 -9.91 -23.54 -1.04
C THR A 304 -8.43 -23.34 -0.73
N GLY A 305 -7.97 -23.73 0.46
CA GLY A 305 -6.60 -23.46 0.89
C GLY A 305 -6.39 -21.99 1.25
N GLY A 306 -5.19 -21.45 0.99
CA GLY A 306 -4.81 -20.11 1.38
C GLY A 306 -4.48 -19.95 2.87
N SER A 307 -3.49 -19.11 3.15
CA SER A 307 -2.99 -18.79 4.48
C SER A 307 -2.55 -17.33 4.53
N ASP A 308 -2.91 -16.61 5.59
CA ASP A 308 -2.46 -15.22 5.83
C ASP A 308 -0.95 -15.15 6.16
N GLY A 309 -0.30 -16.30 6.32
CA GLY A 309 1.10 -16.41 6.72
C GLY A 309 1.29 -16.15 8.22
N THR A 310 2.56 -16.05 8.62
CA THR A 310 2.97 -15.63 9.95
C THR A 310 3.64 -14.26 9.89
N PRO A 311 3.88 -13.59 11.03
CA PRO A 311 4.67 -12.38 11.07
C PRO A 311 6.00 -12.53 10.29
N PRO A 312 6.44 -11.48 9.58
CA PRO A 312 7.62 -11.51 8.72
C PRO A 312 8.91 -11.72 9.51
N THR A 313 9.84 -12.44 8.91
CA THR A 313 11.20 -12.61 9.43
C THR A 313 12.09 -11.43 9.03
N ALA A 314 13.30 -11.34 9.60
CA ALA A 314 14.29 -10.35 9.19
C ALA A 314 14.61 -10.41 7.68
N ALA A 315 14.65 -11.61 7.10
CA ALA A 315 14.87 -11.79 5.67
C ALA A 315 13.73 -11.22 4.82
N ASP A 316 12.49 -11.38 5.28
CA ASP A 316 11.31 -10.83 4.60
C ASP A 316 11.30 -9.30 4.64
N PHE A 317 11.75 -8.70 5.75
CA PHE A 317 11.96 -7.25 5.86
C PHE A 317 13.05 -6.74 4.91
N ILE A 318 14.21 -7.38 4.88
CA ILE A 318 15.32 -6.97 4.03
C ILE A 318 14.94 -7.11 2.55
N GLY A 319 14.42 -8.26 2.15
CA GLY A 319 14.02 -8.53 0.77
C GLY A 319 15.19 -8.43 -0.23
N SER A 320 14.87 -8.05 -1.46
CA SER A 320 15.83 -7.92 -2.57
C SER A 320 15.63 -6.60 -3.30
N PRO A 321 16.70 -5.81 -3.53
CA PRO A 321 16.64 -4.60 -4.35
C PRO A 321 16.18 -4.87 -5.80
N ASP A 322 16.73 -5.91 -6.43
CA ASP A 322 16.47 -6.23 -7.83
C ASP A 322 15.03 -6.71 -8.04
N ALA A 323 14.52 -7.53 -7.12
CA ALA A 323 13.14 -8.00 -7.13
C ALA A 323 12.15 -7.00 -6.48
N LYS A 324 12.66 -5.91 -5.89
CA LYS A 324 11.90 -4.88 -5.17
C LYS A 324 10.98 -5.45 -4.08
N THR A 325 11.51 -6.38 -3.28
CA THR A 325 10.78 -7.01 -2.17
C THR A 325 11.22 -6.44 -0.82
N GLY A 326 10.44 -6.68 0.23
CA GLY A 326 10.74 -6.16 1.57
C GLY A 326 10.67 -4.63 1.61
N ILE A 327 11.64 -4.00 2.28
CA ILE A 327 11.78 -2.54 2.31
C ILE A 327 12.04 -1.93 0.92
N TYR A 328 12.61 -2.72 -0.01
CA TYR A 328 12.94 -2.25 -1.37
C TYR A 328 11.72 -2.14 -2.28
N ALA A 329 10.53 -2.58 -1.85
CA ALA A 329 9.27 -2.25 -2.52
C ALA A 329 9.03 -0.73 -2.62
N LEU A 330 9.64 0.04 -1.71
CA LEU A 330 9.59 1.51 -1.72
C LEU A 330 10.46 2.14 -2.83
N LEU A 331 11.27 1.37 -3.56
CA LEU A 331 12.03 1.90 -4.70
C LEU A 331 11.11 2.47 -5.78
N ASP A 332 9.93 1.88 -6.00
CA ASP A 332 8.92 2.32 -6.98
C ASP A 332 7.98 3.42 -6.47
N VAL A 333 8.18 3.87 -5.24
CA VAL A 333 7.42 4.97 -4.66
C VAL A 333 8.19 6.27 -4.85
N ASP A 334 7.59 7.23 -5.55
CA ASP A 334 8.21 8.54 -5.79
C ASP A 334 8.26 9.42 -4.53
N ASP A 335 7.17 9.47 -3.76
CA ASP A 335 7.00 10.36 -2.61
C ASP A 335 6.93 9.58 -1.30
N VAL A 336 8.07 9.49 -0.61
CA VAL A 336 8.18 8.96 0.74
C VAL A 336 9.25 9.73 1.51
N ASN A 337 8.97 10.06 2.76
CA ASN A 337 9.83 10.93 3.57
C ASN A 337 10.26 10.29 4.89
N LEU A 338 9.38 9.47 5.46
CA LEU A 338 9.61 8.81 6.74
C LEU A 338 9.43 7.30 6.56
N LEU A 339 10.26 6.51 7.22
CA LEU A 339 10.15 5.05 7.26
C LEU A 339 9.95 4.58 8.71
N CYS A 340 8.91 3.78 8.93
CA CYS A 340 8.60 3.18 10.21
C CYS A 340 8.54 1.65 10.07
N LEU A 341 9.25 0.95 10.96
CA LEU A 341 9.37 -0.51 10.98
C LEU A 341 9.03 -1.05 12.39
N PRO A 342 7.78 -0.89 12.87
CA PRO A 342 7.45 -1.11 14.28
C PRO A 342 7.73 -2.54 14.76
N GLU A 343 7.50 -3.54 13.92
CA GLU A 343 7.71 -4.95 14.28
C GLU A 343 9.19 -5.35 14.37
N VAL A 344 10.07 -4.61 13.68
CA VAL A 344 11.52 -4.85 13.74
C VAL A 344 12.04 -4.70 15.17
N ALA A 345 11.42 -3.84 15.98
CA ALA A 345 11.77 -3.65 17.39
C ALA A 345 11.43 -4.84 18.30
N ASP A 346 10.62 -5.79 17.82
CA ASP A 346 10.26 -7.02 18.53
C ASP A 346 11.11 -8.23 18.10
N LEU A 347 11.99 -8.08 17.10
CA LEU A 347 12.98 -9.08 16.71
C LEU A 347 14.10 -9.21 17.76
N ASP A 348 14.90 -10.27 17.65
CA ASP A 348 16.18 -10.33 18.36
C ASP A 348 17.12 -9.22 17.86
N VAL A 349 18.07 -8.82 18.72
CA VAL A 349 18.91 -7.63 18.49
C VAL A 349 19.74 -7.75 17.20
N ASP A 350 20.30 -8.92 16.90
CA ASP A 350 21.14 -9.13 15.72
C ASP A 350 20.32 -9.02 14.42
N SER A 351 19.16 -9.68 14.39
CA SER A 351 18.20 -9.57 13.30
C SER A 351 17.70 -8.13 13.12
N MET A 352 17.41 -7.43 14.22
CA MET A 352 16.97 -6.04 14.22
C MET A 352 18.02 -5.15 13.55
N ILE A 353 19.28 -5.26 13.96
CA ILE A 353 20.40 -4.47 13.40
C ILE A 353 20.56 -4.76 11.91
N GLY A 354 20.47 -6.03 11.50
CA GLY A 354 20.55 -6.43 10.09
C GLY A 354 19.50 -5.72 9.23
N VAL A 355 18.25 -5.66 9.69
CA VAL A 355 17.17 -4.95 8.99
C VAL A 355 17.39 -3.43 9.00
N LEU A 356 17.71 -2.86 10.17
CA LEU A 356 17.87 -1.41 10.32
C LEU A 356 19.05 -0.84 9.51
N SER A 357 20.14 -1.60 9.36
CA SER A 357 21.29 -1.21 8.52
C SER A 357 20.89 -1.07 7.05
N GLN A 358 20.10 -2.03 6.52
CA GLN A 358 19.59 -1.97 5.16
C GLN A 358 18.55 -0.85 5.00
N ALA A 359 17.68 -0.66 5.99
CA ALA A 359 16.70 0.42 6.00
C ALA A 359 17.36 1.81 6.02
N GLU A 360 18.44 1.99 6.79
CA GLU A 360 19.21 3.23 6.82
C GLU A 360 19.84 3.54 5.46
N SER A 361 20.46 2.55 4.82
CA SER A 361 21.04 2.70 3.48
C SER A 361 19.98 3.07 2.44
N LEU A 362 18.78 2.48 2.53
CA LEU A 362 17.65 2.84 1.68
C LEU A 362 17.17 4.27 1.96
N CYS A 363 17.08 4.68 3.23
CA CYS A 363 16.75 6.04 3.62
C CYS A 363 17.74 7.06 3.07
N GLN A 364 19.03 6.75 3.08
CA GLN A 364 20.05 7.58 2.45
C GLN A 364 19.82 7.71 0.94
N ALA A 365 19.59 6.59 0.25
CA ALA A 365 19.39 6.57 -1.20
C ALA A 365 18.13 7.33 -1.65
N LYS A 366 17.03 7.23 -0.88
CA LYS A 366 15.74 7.88 -1.20
C LYS A 366 15.47 9.19 -0.44
N ARG A 367 16.46 9.73 0.29
CA ARG A 367 16.31 10.95 1.10
C ARG A 367 15.18 10.88 2.13
N MET A 368 15.00 9.72 2.75
CA MET A 368 14.03 9.48 3.82
C MET A 368 14.69 9.54 5.20
N VAL A 369 13.89 9.60 6.26
CA VAL A 369 14.36 9.39 7.63
C VAL A 369 13.72 8.16 8.24
N LEU A 370 14.55 7.29 8.80
CA LEU A 370 14.13 6.15 9.61
C LEU A 370 13.74 6.62 11.01
N ILE A 371 12.48 6.42 11.38
CA ILE A 371 12.01 6.62 12.76
C ILE A 371 12.20 5.29 13.49
N MET A 372 13.27 5.21 14.27
CA MET A 372 13.69 4.00 14.94
C MET A 372 13.00 3.85 16.30
N ASP A 373 12.54 2.63 16.53
CA ASP A 373 11.91 2.21 17.78
C ASP A 373 12.91 1.56 18.73
N PRO A 374 12.69 1.63 20.05
CA PRO A 374 13.57 1.01 21.01
C PRO A 374 13.28 -0.51 21.06
N PRO A 375 14.32 -1.35 21.13
CA PRO A 375 14.17 -2.80 21.34
C PRO A 375 13.26 -3.11 22.52
N LYS A 376 12.46 -4.19 22.41
CA LYS A 376 11.54 -4.61 23.48
C LYS A 376 12.21 -4.83 24.84
N GLY A 377 13.49 -5.19 24.84
CA GLY A 377 14.28 -5.39 26.06
C GLY A 377 14.66 -4.10 26.80
N TRP A 378 14.50 -2.92 26.18
CA TRP A 378 14.83 -1.63 26.80
C TRP A 378 13.70 -1.17 27.73
N THR A 379 13.65 -1.78 28.92
CA THR A 379 12.60 -1.52 29.93
C THR A 379 13.03 -0.52 31.01
N SER A 380 14.28 -0.08 30.99
CA SER A 380 14.86 0.87 31.95
C SER A 380 15.89 1.78 31.29
N LEU A 381 16.26 2.86 32.00
CA LEU A 381 17.35 3.75 31.60
C LEU A 381 18.67 3.00 31.38
N ASP A 382 19.04 2.11 32.30
CA ASP A 382 20.30 1.38 32.24
C ASP A 382 20.31 0.38 31.08
N ALA A 383 19.19 -0.31 30.84
CA ALA A 383 19.04 -1.20 29.70
C ALA A 383 19.16 -0.43 28.38
N ALA A 384 18.52 0.74 28.28
CA ALA A 384 18.65 1.60 27.11
C ALA A 384 20.08 2.07 26.90
N ARG A 385 20.77 2.54 27.95
CA ARG A 385 22.16 2.99 27.86
C ARG A 385 23.12 1.86 27.46
N ALA A 386 22.94 0.67 28.02
CA ALA A 386 23.78 -0.48 27.70
C ALA A 386 23.58 -0.94 26.25
N GLY A 387 22.33 -0.99 25.79
CA GLY A 387 22.00 -1.45 24.43
C GLY A 387 22.35 -0.47 23.32
N LEU A 388 22.72 0.78 23.63
CA LEU A 388 23.13 1.76 22.61
C LEU A 388 24.37 1.32 21.82
N ALA A 389 25.25 0.53 22.43
CA ALA A 389 26.43 -0.01 21.75
C ALA A 389 26.06 -1.02 20.64
N ASP A 390 24.97 -1.77 20.83
CA ASP A 390 24.52 -2.77 19.87
C ASP A 390 24.02 -2.11 18.58
N ILE A 391 23.41 -0.93 18.69
CA ILE A 391 22.84 -0.20 17.55
C ILE A 391 23.81 0.83 16.94
N ASP A 392 25.08 0.82 17.34
CA ASP A 392 26.08 1.79 16.87
C ASP A 392 26.29 1.69 15.35
N ALA A 393 26.19 0.47 14.81
CA ALA A 393 26.30 0.18 13.37
C ALA A 393 25.23 0.86 12.50
N VAL A 394 24.13 1.34 13.09
CA VAL A 394 23.04 2.03 12.39
C VAL A 394 22.95 3.52 12.73
N ARG A 395 23.96 4.08 13.42
CA ARG A 395 24.03 5.52 13.68
C ARG A 395 24.20 6.29 12.38
N SER A 396 23.26 7.20 12.13
CA SER A 396 23.24 8.00 10.92
C SER A 396 22.46 9.29 11.11
N SER A 397 22.76 10.28 10.25
CA SER A 397 21.95 11.49 10.12
C SER A 397 20.55 11.19 9.55
N TYR A 398 20.35 10.04 8.91
CA TYR A 398 19.07 9.60 8.34
C TYR A 398 18.21 8.76 9.29
N ALA A 399 18.59 8.66 10.57
CA ALA A 399 17.84 7.91 11.57
C ALA A 399 17.63 8.73 12.85
N ALA A 400 16.50 8.51 13.52
CA ALA A 400 16.19 9.10 14.82
C ALA A 400 15.51 8.07 15.72
N LEU A 401 16.12 7.79 16.87
CA LEU A 401 15.63 6.83 17.85
C LEU A 401 14.75 7.53 18.90
N TYR A 402 13.60 6.93 19.19
CA TYR A 402 12.66 7.41 20.21
C TYR A 402 12.48 6.39 21.32
N PHE A 403 12.65 6.81 22.57
CA PHE A 403 12.56 5.96 23.76
C PHE A 403 11.78 6.69 24.86
N PRO A 404 11.00 6.02 25.72
CA PRO A 404 10.66 4.59 25.74
C PRO A 404 9.52 4.23 24.78
N ARG A 405 9.05 2.99 24.86
CA ARG A 405 7.81 2.55 24.21
C ARG A 405 6.58 3.22 24.83
N ILE A 406 5.51 3.26 24.05
CA ILE A 406 4.24 3.88 24.44
C ILE A 406 3.26 2.80 24.93
N GLN A 407 2.43 3.15 25.91
CA GLN A 407 1.36 2.30 26.40
C GLN A 407 0.00 2.87 26.04
N MET A 408 -0.82 2.07 25.38
CA MET A 408 -2.15 2.47 24.91
C MET A 408 -3.16 1.34 25.11
N PHE A 409 -4.43 1.71 25.12
CA PHE A 409 -5.52 0.75 25.30
C PHE A 409 -5.72 -0.04 24.00
N ASP A 410 -5.56 -1.36 24.07
CA ASP A 410 -5.86 -2.28 22.99
C ASP A 410 -7.34 -2.68 23.08
N PRO A 411 -8.20 -2.28 22.12
CA PRO A 411 -9.62 -2.63 22.13
C PRO A 411 -9.89 -4.11 21.87
N LEU A 412 -8.96 -4.84 21.23
CA LEU A 412 -9.08 -6.28 20.98
C LEU A 412 -8.75 -7.09 22.22
N ALA A 413 -7.73 -6.67 22.97
CA ALA A 413 -7.33 -7.33 24.22
C ALA A 413 -8.02 -6.76 25.47
N ALA A 414 -8.79 -5.67 25.33
CA ALA A 414 -9.45 -4.92 26.40
C ALA A 414 -8.52 -4.53 27.57
N GLN A 415 -7.25 -4.26 27.28
CA GLN A 415 -6.23 -3.94 28.29
C GLN A 415 -5.19 -2.95 27.76
N LEU A 416 -4.39 -2.38 28.66
CA LEU A 416 -3.25 -1.55 28.27
C LEU A 416 -2.10 -2.45 27.78
N ARG A 417 -1.59 -2.17 26.58
CA ARG A 417 -0.42 -2.86 26.00
C ARG A 417 0.65 -1.86 25.60
N GLU A 418 1.87 -2.38 25.52
CA GLU A 418 3.06 -1.63 25.11
C GLU A 418 3.29 -1.79 23.61
N PHE A 419 3.58 -0.67 22.94
CA PHE A 419 3.79 -0.59 21.50
C PHE A 419 5.00 0.31 21.16
N PRO A 420 5.67 0.05 20.03
CA PRO A 420 6.71 0.93 19.50
C PRO A 420 6.16 2.35 19.18
N PRO A 421 6.92 3.42 19.47
CA PRO A 421 6.46 4.80 19.31
C PRO A 421 6.47 5.35 17.87
N SER A 422 7.12 4.71 16.90
CA SER A 422 7.43 5.27 15.57
C SER A 422 6.20 5.80 14.84
N GLY A 423 5.08 5.06 14.87
CA GLY A 423 3.82 5.49 14.25
C GLY A 423 3.25 6.77 14.86
N ALA A 424 3.21 6.86 16.20
CA ALA A 424 2.73 8.05 16.89
C ALA A 424 3.65 9.26 16.65
N VAL A 425 4.97 9.03 16.72
CA VAL A 425 5.99 10.05 16.47
C VAL A 425 5.92 10.56 15.04
N ALA A 426 5.81 9.70 14.04
CA ALA A 426 5.64 10.09 12.64
C ALA A 426 4.39 10.95 12.43
N GLY A 427 3.29 10.67 13.14
CA GLY A 427 2.10 11.51 13.15
C GLY A 427 2.38 12.91 13.70
N VAL A 428 3.07 13.00 14.85
CA VAL A 428 3.47 14.29 15.46
C VAL A 428 4.40 15.09 14.54
N LEU A 429 5.31 14.42 13.83
CA LEU A 429 6.14 15.04 12.80
C LEU A 429 5.27 15.65 11.69
N ALA A 430 4.32 14.88 11.15
CA ALA A 430 3.41 15.35 10.10
C ALA A 430 2.55 16.54 10.54
N ALA A 431 2.03 16.50 11.77
CA ALA A 431 1.27 17.60 12.36
C ALA A 431 2.13 18.86 12.52
N THR A 432 3.37 18.71 12.98
CA THR A 432 4.31 19.82 13.15
C THR A 432 4.67 20.46 11.81
N ASP A 433 4.97 19.64 10.79
CA ASP A 433 5.30 20.10 9.46
C ASP A 433 4.16 20.91 8.84
N THR A 434 2.94 20.41 8.94
CA THR A 434 1.73 21.08 8.43
C THR A 434 1.49 22.42 9.13
N ALA A 435 1.68 22.46 10.45
CA ALA A 435 1.37 23.64 11.25
C ALA A 435 2.48 24.70 11.22
N ARG A 436 3.75 24.28 11.13
CA ARG A 436 4.92 25.14 11.44
C ARG A 436 6.08 24.99 10.47
N GLY A 437 5.98 24.11 9.48
CA GLY A 437 7.05 23.80 8.53
C GLY A 437 8.07 22.79 9.08
N VAL A 438 8.73 22.08 8.16
CA VAL A 438 9.70 21.00 8.47
C VAL A 438 10.91 21.46 9.29
N TRP A 439 11.22 22.75 9.28
CA TRP A 439 12.31 23.37 10.05
C TRP A 439 11.99 23.54 11.54
N LYS A 440 10.74 23.33 11.97
CA LYS A 440 10.37 23.36 13.39
C LYS A 440 10.63 21.99 14.04
N ALA A 441 11.33 22.00 15.18
CA ALA A 441 11.50 20.79 15.98
C ALA A 441 10.15 20.17 16.40
N PRO A 442 9.89 18.89 16.14
CA PRO A 442 8.67 18.18 16.51
C PRO A 442 8.73 17.68 17.97
N ALA A 443 9.10 18.58 18.88
CA ALA A 443 9.31 18.29 20.30
C ALA A 443 8.87 19.47 21.17
N GLY A 444 8.63 19.18 22.45
CA GLY A 444 8.19 20.14 23.46
C GLY A 444 6.75 19.90 23.91
N THR A 445 6.20 20.86 24.65
CA THR A 445 4.85 20.75 25.23
C THR A 445 3.72 20.74 24.18
N GLY A 446 3.99 21.24 22.98
CA GLY A 446 3.08 21.18 21.84
C GLY A 446 3.15 19.88 21.03
N ALA A 447 4.06 18.96 21.36
CA ALA A 447 4.26 17.69 20.66
C ALA A 447 3.64 16.53 21.45
N ALA A 448 2.35 16.67 21.79
CA ALA A 448 1.61 15.68 22.58
C ALA A 448 1.29 14.42 21.77
N LEU A 449 1.34 13.26 22.44
CA LEU A 449 1.04 11.96 21.85
C LEU A 449 -0.42 11.60 22.15
N ALA A 450 -1.30 11.85 21.18
CA ALA A 450 -2.70 11.50 21.25
C ALA A 450 -2.88 9.97 21.31
N GLY A 451 -3.81 9.50 22.15
CA GLY A 451 -4.10 8.07 22.33
C GLY A 451 -3.16 7.32 23.28
N VAL A 452 -2.01 7.91 23.64
CA VAL A 452 -1.05 7.33 24.59
C VAL A 452 -1.50 7.60 26.03
N ARG A 453 -1.53 6.56 26.86
CA ARG A 453 -1.94 6.64 28.27
C ARG A 453 -0.75 6.73 29.22
N ALA A 454 0.31 6.01 28.92
CA ALA A 454 1.53 5.98 29.73
C ALA A 454 2.73 5.66 28.84
N LEU A 455 3.92 5.75 29.43
CA LEU A 455 5.18 5.35 28.82
C LEU A 455 5.71 4.14 29.59
N SER A 456 6.36 3.18 28.91
CA SER A 456 6.84 1.97 29.58
C SER A 456 7.92 2.25 30.63
N THR A 457 8.75 3.28 30.39
CA THR A 457 9.74 3.76 31.36
C THR A 457 9.54 5.26 31.61
N PRO A 458 8.92 5.67 32.72
CA PRO A 458 8.85 7.09 33.07
C PRO A 458 10.26 7.63 33.35
N LEU A 459 10.60 8.77 32.75
CA LEU A 459 11.90 9.41 32.90
C LEU A 459 11.78 10.75 33.63
N THR A 460 12.73 11.01 34.53
CA THR A 460 12.95 12.29 35.18
C THR A 460 13.88 13.19 34.34
N ASP A 461 14.03 14.46 34.73
CA ASP A 461 14.93 15.38 34.03
C ASP A 461 16.41 14.95 34.09
N PRO A 462 16.97 14.51 35.24
CA PRO A 462 18.34 13.99 35.29
C PRO A 462 18.53 12.75 34.40
N GLU A 463 17.58 11.82 34.38
CA GLU A 463 17.65 10.60 33.59
C GLU A 463 17.57 10.89 32.08
N ASN A 464 16.70 11.80 31.66
CA ASN A 464 16.69 12.30 30.29
C ASN A 464 18.02 12.97 29.92
N GLY A 465 18.61 13.72 30.84
CA GLY A 465 19.94 14.34 30.68
C GLY A 465 21.07 13.34 30.47
N LEU A 466 20.88 12.07 30.79
CA LEU A 466 21.83 10.99 30.55
C LEU A 466 21.68 10.35 29.16
N LEU A 467 20.50 10.45 28.53
CA LEU A 467 20.17 9.84 27.24
C LEU A 467 20.27 10.82 26.08
N ASN A 468 19.85 12.08 26.28
CA ASN A 468 19.84 13.09 25.24
C ASN A 468 21.25 13.33 24.63
N PRO A 469 22.35 13.42 25.42
CA PRO A 469 23.70 13.53 24.89
C PRO A 469 24.14 12.34 24.02
N LEU A 470 23.47 11.20 24.12
CA LEU A 470 23.76 9.99 23.34
C LEU A 470 22.89 9.87 22.07
N ALA A 471 22.17 10.93 21.71
CA ALA A 471 21.24 11.03 20.58
C ALA A 471 19.96 10.21 20.71
N VAL A 472 19.51 9.94 21.93
CA VAL A 472 18.22 9.29 22.18
C VAL A 472 17.15 10.34 22.42
N ASN A 473 16.09 10.33 21.61
CA ASN A 473 14.96 11.24 21.79
C ASN A 473 13.99 10.68 22.82
N CYS A 474 13.97 11.28 24.01
CA CYS A 474 13.11 10.81 25.08
C CYS A 474 11.65 11.23 24.87
N LEU A 475 10.71 10.32 25.13
CA LEU A 475 9.31 10.62 25.38
C LEU A 475 9.15 10.88 26.88
N ARG A 476 8.40 11.91 27.24
CA ARG A 476 8.23 12.35 28.63
C ARG A 476 6.76 12.52 28.96
N VAL A 477 6.40 12.37 30.23
CA VAL A 477 5.06 12.71 30.72
C VAL A 477 5.19 13.95 31.59
N PHE A 478 4.47 15.01 31.23
CA PHE A 478 4.35 16.21 32.07
C PHE A 478 2.97 16.27 32.71
N PRO A 479 2.87 16.72 33.98
CA PRO A 479 1.58 16.99 34.60
C PRO A 479 0.73 17.93 33.71
N ILE A 480 -0.58 17.68 33.65
CA ILE A 480 -1.57 18.45 32.87
C ILE A 480 -1.47 18.26 31.35
N ILE A 481 -0.27 18.16 30.79
CA ILE A 481 -0.06 18.01 29.33
C ILE A 481 -0.15 16.54 28.90
N GLY A 482 0.36 15.61 29.70
CA GLY A 482 0.44 14.18 29.37
C GLY A 482 1.73 13.80 28.64
N PRO A 483 1.72 12.66 27.92
CA PRO A 483 2.87 12.16 27.16
C PRO A 483 3.21 13.07 25.96
N VAL A 484 4.47 13.44 25.81
CA VAL A 484 4.99 14.31 24.75
C VAL A 484 6.31 13.79 24.19
N VAL A 485 6.61 14.17 22.95
CA VAL A 485 7.94 14.02 22.36
C VAL A 485 8.87 15.10 22.94
N TRP A 486 9.97 14.69 23.55
CA TRP A 486 10.90 15.59 24.26
C TRP A 486 12.35 15.44 23.78
N GLY A 487 12.53 15.28 22.46
CA GLY A 487 13.82 15.25 21.78
C GLY A 487 13.66 15.38 20.27
N ALA A 488 14.65 15.98 19.59
CA ALA A 488 14.63 16.19 18.15
C ALA A 488 16.03 16.04 17.50
N ARG A 489 16.81 15.07 17.97
CA ARG A 489 18.15 14.73 17.47
C ARG A 489 18.09 13.58 16.47
N THR A 490 19.03 13.57 15.52
CA THR A 490 19.34 12.39 14.71
C THR A 490 20.27 11.47 15.49
N LEU A 491 20.44 10.21 15.09
CA LEU A 491 21.38 9.28 15.75
C LEU A 491 22.86 9.69 15.61
N ASP A 492 23.17 10.52 14.64
CA ASP A 492 24.48 11.19 14.46
C ASP A 492 24.62 12.45 15.34
N GLY A 493 23.59 12.79 16.13
CA GLY A 493 23.52 13.99 16.96
C GLY A 493 24.01 13.83 18.40
N ALA A 494 24.85 12.83 18.67
CA ALA A 494 25.43 12.65 20.00
C ALA A 494 26.38 13.82 20.30
N ASP A 495 26.46 14.26 21.55
CA ASP A 495 27.26 15.45 21.91
C ASP A 495 28.77 15.24 21.68
N ALA A 496 29.22 13.98 21.71
CA ALA A 496 30.59 13.60 21.36
C ALA A 496 30.86 13.77 19.85
N GLU A 497 29.81 13.66 19.02
CA GLU A 497 29.90 13.80 17.58
C GLU A 497 29.72 15.27 17.19
N ALA A 498 30.74 15.86 16.58
CA ALA A 498 30.68 17.24 16.08
C ALA A 498 29.89 17.34 14.76
N SER A 499 28.69 16.75 14.71
CA SER A 499 27.89 16.66 13.49
C SER A 499 27.11 17.95 13.21
N GLN A 500 27.19 18.43 11.98
CA GLN A 500 26.30 19.49 11.46
C GLN A 500 24.84 19.03 11.35
N TRP A 501 24.61 17.71 11.31
CA TRP A 501 23.29 17.08 11.16
C TRP A 501 22.69 16.61 12.48
N LYS A 502 23.19 17.14 13.60
CA LYS A 502 22.75 16.81 14.95
C LYS A 502 21.23 16.85 15.15
N TYR A 503 20.56 17.83 14.52
CA TYR A 503 19.13 18.06 14.72
C TYR A 503 18.29 17.53 13.57
N LEU A 504 17.26 16.76 13.92
CA LEU A 504 16.29 16.19 13.00
C LEU A 504 15.61 17.23 12.09
N PRO A 505 15.08 18.37 12.58
CA PRO A 505 14.48 19.38 11.69
C PRO A 505 15.49 19.99 10.70
N VAL A 506 16.76 20.11 11.09
CA VAL A 506 17.82 20.62 10.21
C VAL A 506 18.09 19.63 9.08
N ARG A 507 18.18 18.34 9.41
CA ARG A 507 18.36 17.29 8.40
C ARG A 507 17.16 17.18 7.47
N ARG A 508 15.94 17.14 8.02
CA ARG A 508 14.70 17.03 7.22
C ARG A 508 14.50 18.24 6.31
N LEU A 509 14.85 19.45 6.76
CA LEU A 509 14.87 20.64 5.90
C LEU A 509 15.83 20.48 4.72
N ALA A 510 17.05 20.00 4.98
CA ALA A 510 18.04 19.75 3.92
C ALA A 510 17.53 18.73 2.89
N LEU A 511 16.99 17.59 3.34
CA LEU A 511 16.45 16.56 2.47
C LEU A 511 15.30 17.07 1.59
N MET A 512 14.39 17.87 2.17
CA MET A 512 13.31 18.50 1.41
C MET A 512 13.85 19.47 0.35
N ILE A 513 14.86 20.29 0.68
CA ILE A 513 15.49 21.21 -0.29
C ILE A 513 16.18 20.41 -1.40
N GLU A 514 17.00 19.41 -1.05
CA GLU A 514 17.70 18.55 -2.01
C GLU A 514 16.73 17.90 -3.01
N GLU A 515 15.64 17.31 -2.53
CA GLU A 515 14.66 16.64 -3.38
C GLU A 515 13.86 17.65 -4.24
N SER A 516 13.46 18.78 -3.67
CA SER A 516 12.75 19.84 -4.40
C SER A 516 13.62 20.41 -5.52
N LEU A 517 14.90 20.66 -5.25
CA LEU A 517 15.85 21.13 -6.24
C LEU A 517 16.10 20.05 -7.30
N TYR A 518 16.32 18.80 -6.91
CA TYR A 518 16.53 17.70 -7.85
C TYR A 518 15.37 17.56 -8.86
N ARG A 519 14.12 17.62 -8.41
CA ARG A 519 12.94 17.58 -9.30
C ARG A 519 12.79 18.86 -10.11
N GLY A 520 12.98 20.01 -9.47
CA GLY A 520 12.83 21.33 -10.08
C GLY A 520 13.87 21.68 -11.14
N THR A 521 15.03 21.02 -11.14
CA THR A 521 16.11 21.25 -12.10
C THR A 521 16.23 20.16 -13.18
N LYS A 522 15.33 19.17 -13.23
CA LYS A 522 15.37 18.11 -14.27
C LYS A 522 15.36 18.63 -15.70
N TRP A 523 14.77 19.80 -15.94
CA TRP A 523 14.73 20.42 -17.27
C TRP A 523 16.09 20.90 -17.78
N VAL A 524 17.08 21.07 -16.90
CA VAL A 524 18.45 21.50 -17.26
C VAL A 524 19.13 20.43 -18.13
N VAL A 525 18.68 19.18 -18.03
CA VAL A 525 19.21 18.08 -18.82
C VAL A 525 18.93 18.34 -20.31
N PHE A 526 19.98 18.26 -21.13
CA PHE A 526 19.99 18.55 -22.57
C PHE A 526 19.92 20.03 -22.98
N GLU A 527 19.98 20.97 -22.05
CA GLU A 527 20.14 22.39 -22.38
C GLU A 527 21.63 22.72 -22.68
N PRO A 528 21.92 23.74 -23.52
CA PRO A 528 23.29 24.20 -23.74
C PRO A 528 23.96 24.65 -22.43
N ASN A 529 25.12 24.05 -22.11
CA ASN A 529 25.85 24.36 -20.88
C ASN A 529 26.64 25.68 -21.01
N ASP A 530 25.93 26.80 -20.87
CA ASP A 530 26.46 28.16 -20.97
C ASP A 530 25.97 29.08 -19.82
N GLU A 531 26.45 30.33 -19.81
CA GLU A 531 26.08 31.32 -18.78
C GLU A 531 24.58 31.64 -18.78
N ASN A 532 23.87 31.49 -19.91
CA ASN A 532 22.43 31.74 -19.96
C ASN A 532 21.69 30.67 -19.14
N LEU A 533 22.06 29.40 -19.31
CA LEU A 533 21.53 28.31 -18.50
C LEU A 533 21.83 28.53 -17.01
N TRP A 534 23.08 28.87 -16.68
CA TRP A 534 23.48 29.11 -15.29
C TRP A 534 22.70 30.27 -14.65
N ALA A 535 22.46 31.35 -15.40
CA ALA A 535 21.64 32.47 -14.94
C ALA A 535 20.19 32.06 -14.64
N GLN A 536 19.58 31.23 -15.49
CA GLN A 536 18.24 30.71 -15.27
C GLN A 536 18.17 29.79 -14.04
N ILE A 537 19.18 28.94 -13.83
CA ILE A 537 19.30 28.10 -12.63
C ILE A 537 19.36 28.97 -11.38
N ARG A 538 20.26 29.96 -11.34
CA ARG A 538 20.40 30.88 -10.18
C ARG A 538 19.08 31.60 -9.89
N LEU A 539 18.36 32.02 -10.93
CA LEU A 539 17.07 32.70 -10.80
C LEU A 539 15.99 31.77 -10.20
N ASN A 540 15.83 30.56 -10.74
CA ASN A 540 14.80 29.60 -10.31
C ASN A 540 15.07 29.08 -8.89
N VAL A 541 16.29 28.61 -8.62
CA VAL A 541 16.72 28.13 -7.31
C VAL A 541 16.68 29.26 -6.28
N GLY A 542 17.14 30.46 -6.65
CA GLY A 542 17.11 31.64 -5.78
C GLY A 542 15.69 32.12 -5.46
N ALA A 543 14.72 31.95 -6.35
CA ALA A 543 13.31 32.24 -6.08
C ALA A 543 12.70 31.24 -5.08
N PHE A 544 13.01 29.95 -5.23
CA PHE A 544 12.58 28.91 -4.29
C PHE A 544 13.13 29.14 -2.88
N MET A 545 14.44 29.31 -2.74
CA MET A 545 15.08 29.55 -1.44
C MET A 545 14.57 30.84 -0.78
N ARG A 546 14.26 31.87 -1.55
CA ARG A 546 13.65 33.10 -1.04
C ARG A 546 12.22 32.88 -0.53
N THR A 547 11.47 31.97 -1.14
CA THR A 547 10.13 31.60 -0.66
C THR A 547 10.24 30.95 0.72
N LEU A 548 11.20 30.03 0.92
CA LEU A 548 11.47 29.42 2.23
C LEU A 548 11.95 30.45 3.27
N PHE A 549 12.82 31.39 2.86
CA PHE A 549 13.25 32.48 3.73
C PHE A 549 12.06 33.33 4.21
N ASN A 550 11.15 33.70 3.31
CA ASN A 550 9.96 34.48 3.64
C ASN A 550 8.98 33.72 4.56
N GLN A 551 9.03 32.38 4.56
CA GLN A 551 8.29 31.53 5.49
C GLN A 551 9.00 31.35 6.84
N GLY A 552 10.20 31.92 7.00
CA GLY A 552 10.99 31.83 8.23
C GLY A 552 11.73 30.50 8.38
N ALA A 553 12.08 29.81 7.28
CA ALA A 553 12.79 28.53 7.34
C ALA A 553 14.27 28.64 7.72
N PHE A 554 14.87 29.82 7.55
CA PHE A 554 16.31 30.05 7.73
C PHE A 554 16.58 31.10 8.82
N GLN A 555 17.78 31.02 9.40
CA GLN A 555 18.31 32.05 10.27
C GLN A 555 18.78 33.26 9.44
N GLY A 556 18.74 34.46 10.03
CA GLY A 556 19.27 35.68 9.42
C GLY A 556 18.19 36.73 9.19
N THR A 557 18.61 37.98 9.06
CA THR A 557 17.68 39.10 8.82
C THR A 557 17.57 39.47 7.35
N SER A 558 18.54 39.03 6.53
CA SER A 558 18.55 39.24 5.10
C SER A 558 18.77 37.93 4.34
N ALA A 559 18.29 37.87 3.09
CA ALA A 559 18.45 36.68 2.25
C ALA A 559 19.92 36.28 2.05
N ARG A 560 20.86 37.23 2.01
CA ARG A 560 22.30 36.97 1.84
C ARG A 560 22.95 36.32 3.06
N GLU A 561 22.43 36.57 4.26
CA GLU A 561 22.85 35.87 5.49
C GLU A 561 22.22 34.48 5.57
N ALA A 562 20.99 34.34 5.05
CA ALA A 562 20.17 33.15 5.20
C ALA A 562 20.51 32.04 4.20
N PHE A 563 20.82 32.37 2.95
CA PHE A 563 21.18 31.38 1.93
C PHE A 563 22.00 32.01 0.80
N PHE A 564 22.67 31.16 0.04
CA PHE A 564 23.28 31.55 -1.23
C PHE A 564 23.08 30.45 -2.28
N VAL A 565 23.07 30.88 -3.54
CA VAL A 565 23.00 30.00 -4.71
C VAL A 565 24.09 30.45 -5.67
N LYS A 566 25.04 29.56 -5.95
CA LYS A 566 26.14 29.79 -6.88
C LYS A 566 26.12 28.73 -7.97
N CYS A 567 26.12 29.17 -9.22
CA CYS A 567 26.22 28.33 -10.40
C CYS A 567 26.86 29.21 -11.46
N ASP A 568 28.16 29.11 -11.67
CA ASP A 568 28.94 29.95 -12.58
C ASP A 568 30.24 29.23 -12.96
N LYS A 569 31.14 29.92 -13.67
CA LYS A 569 32.45 29.38 -14.06
C LYS A 569 33.36 28.99 -12.90
N ASP A 570 33.12 29.48 -11.68
CA ASP A 570 33.91 29.10 -10.51
C ASP A 570 33.39 27.78 -9.92
N THR A 571 32.09 27.47 -10.08
CA THR A 571 31.52 26.17 -9.67
C THR A 571 31.62 25.13 -10.78
N THR A 572 31.53 25.54 -12.05
CA THR A 572 31.54 24.67 -13.24
C THR A 572 32.76 24.99 -14.09
N THR A 573 33.79 24.15 -14.00
CA THR A 573 35.05 24.35 -14.73
C THR A 573 34.91 24.00 -16.21
N GLN A 574 35.90 24.38 -17.04
CA GLN A 574 35.88 23.98 -18.46
C GLN A 574 35.87 22.46 -18.65
N ASP A 575 36.53 21.71 -17.77
CA ASP A 575 36.50 20.24 -17.81
C ASP A 575 35.12 19.66 -17.42
N ASP A 576 34.39 20.34 -16.54
CA ASP A 576 32.99 19.98 -16.24
C ASP A 576 32.10 20.23 -17.45
N ILE A 577 32.25 21.39 -18.11
CA ILE A 577 31.51 21.72 -19.34
C ILE A 577 31.77 20.69 -20.43
N ASN A 578 33.04 20.32 -20.64
CA ASN A 578 33.43 19.31 -21.63
C ASN A 578 32.85 17.91 -21.32
N ARG A 579 32.57 17.62 -20.05
CA ARG A 579 31.90 16.39 -19.58
C ARG A 579 30.38 16.51 -19.50
N GLY A 580 29.80 17.66 -19.85
CA GLY A 580 28.37 17.91 -19.75
C GLY A 580 27.85 18.04 -18.31
N VAL A 581 28.72 18.40 -17.36
CA VAL A 581 28.38 18.57 -15.94
C VAL A 581 28.10 20.04 -15.64
N VAL A 582 27.05 20.31 -14.86
CA VAL A 582 26.72 21.63 -14.30
C VAL A 582 26.71 21.51 -12.78
N ASN A 583 27.50 22.33 -12.10
CA ASN A 583 27.60 22.31 -10.64
C ASN A 583 26.84 23.49 -10.02
N ILE A 584 25.85 23.16 -9.19
CA ILE A 584 25.05 24.12 -8.44
C ILE A 584 25.41 23.99 -6.96
N LEU A 585 25.97 25.05 -6.40
CA LEU A 585 26.27 25.13 -4.97
C LEU A 585 25.18 25.94 -4.26
N VAL A 586 24.47 25.27 -3.36
CA VAL A 586 23.45 25.90 -2.51
C VAL A 586 23.89 25.77 -1.06
N GLY A 587 23.89 26.88 -0.34
CA GLY A 587 24.11 26.90 1.11
C GLY A 587 22.98 27.63 1.80
N PHE A 588 22.66 27.22 3.03
CA PHE A 588 21.61 27.84 3.85
C PHE A 588 22.00 27.82 5.33
N ALA A 589 21.46 28.75 6.10
CA ALA A 589 21.63 28.87 7.55
C ALA A 589 20.41 28.26 8.26
N PRO A 590 20.51 27.03 8.81
CA PRO A 590 19.36 26.38 9.45
C PRO A 590 19.00 26.99 10.80
N LEU A 591 17.71 26.91 11.16
CA LEU A 591 17.25 27.19 12.52
C LEU A 591 17.63 26.04 13.45
N LYS A 592 18.55 26.29 14.40
CA LYS A 592 18.88 25.32 15.45
C LYS A 592 17.88 25.43 16.61
N PRO A 593 17.31 24.32 17.10
CA PRO A 593 16.40 24.36 18.26
C PRO A 593 17.11 24.87 19.53
N ALA A 594 16.40 25.66 20.34
CA ALA A 594 16.85 26.01 21.68
C ALA A 594 16.52 24.87 22.66
N GLU A 595 17.44 23.92 22.83
CA GLU A 595 17.26 22.79 23.77
C GLU A 595 17.39 23.18 25.24
N PHE A 596 18.07 24.31 25.52
CA PHE A 596 18.32 24.79 26.87
C PHE A 596 17.85 26.24 27.01
N VAL A 597 17.02 26.50 28.02
CA VAL A 597 16.63 27.86 28.41
C VAL A 597 17.08 28.04 29.86
N ILE A 598 18.11 28.85 30.07
CA ILE A 598 18.61 29.18 31.40
C ILE A 598 17.92 30.46 31.88
N VAL A 599 16.96 30.34 32.79
CA VAL A 599 16.33 31.49 33.44
C VAL A 599 17.12 31.82 34.71
N LYS A 600 17.85 32.94 34.70
CA LYS A 600 18.53 33.47 35.89
C LYS A 600 17.58 34.41 36.61
N LEU A 601 17.15 34.04 37.82
CA LEU A 601 16.35 34.88 38.71
C LEU A 601 17.29 35.44 39.78
N GLU A 602 17.62 36.72 39.68
CA GLU A 602 18.33 37.45 40.74
C GLU A 602 17.30 38.22 41.58
N GLN A 603 17.21 37.85 42.85
CA GLN A 603 16.40 38.58 43.82
C GLN A 603 17.33 39.54 44.58
N MET A 604 17.22 40.84 44.30
CA MET A 604 17.94 41.87 45.07
C MET A 604 17.31 41.99 46.46
N ALA A 605 18.02 41.56 47.49
CA ALA A 605 17.66 41.81 48.89
C ALA A 605 18.41 43.05 49.39
N GLY A 606 17.67 44.14 49.68
CA GLY A 606 18.12 45.26 50.49
C GLY A 606 18.58 46.52 49.74
N GLN A 607 17.64 47.41 49.42
CA GLN A 607 17.88 48.85 49.52
C GLN A 607 17.22 49.32 50.81
N ILE A 608 18.01 49.42 51.88
CA ILE A 608 17.66 50.24 53.03
C ILE A 608 18.06 51.67 52.63
N GLU A 609 17.08 52.55 52.42
CA GLU A 609 17.34 53.99 52.42
C GLU A 609 17.92 54.36 53.79
N VAL A 610 19.14 54.91 53.77
CA VAL A 610 19.75 55.58 54.93
C VAL A 610 19.35 57.04 54.91
#